data_AF-A0A5J4Z414-F1
#
_entry.id   AF-A0A5J4Z414-F1
#
_cell.length_a   1.000
_cell.length_b   1.000
_cell.length_c   1.000
_cell.angle_alpha   90.00
_cell.angle_beta   90.00
_cell.angle_gamma   90.00
#
_symmetry.space_group_name_H-M   'P 1'
#
loop_
_entity.id
_entity.type
_entity.pdbx_description
1 polymer ?
#
loop_
_entity_poly.entity_id
_entity_poly.type
_entity_poly.pdbx_seq_one_letter_code
_entity_poly.pdbx_strand_id
1 'polypeptide(L)'
;MVVGWRYEWLKLRKKVARAAECAGAYMHGVVGAVALAYLVWTLVACSRTAVRINDQAWDAPEHAQPGHVPHHRMKHGSFRLEENELGNVFCVLQPILSDRQEVWTEQNMREHSGIRLFLRSFLGELSSEDADSYQFHVYYGHDADDTVFGSHATRDLYDRIAQQEILSAAVRPRLSLHYVPLYDLHGRINAIWNEIADVAFHDGCDYFFLSNDDMGFKTKGWVSRAVARLQQPRGLPQCRFFGIVRFKDEWAEWATFTFHVSTRLHMEVMDGIYYPVPFKTTHNDYWIYRVYFAWKADGYEPSIRMRNRMLASINASGTAGADTRSISEARYKYDNKSEVWHWILKGRGAVTKWLASNHRSRPFCDPVHGGTAQRSSKKRSEA
;
A
#
# COMPACT_ATOMS: atom_id res chain seq x y z
N MET A 1 -2.09 17.83 -10.21
CA MET A 1 -1.67 17.87 -11.63
C MET A 1 -0.53 16.90 -11.96
N VAL A 2 0.50 16.75 -11.13
CA VAL A 2 1.64 15.82 -11.41
C VAL A 2 1.23 14.33 -11.42
N VAL A 3 0.24 13.93 -10.59
CA VAL A 3 -0.28 12.54 -10.55
C VAL A 3 -0.99 12.13 -11.86
N GLY A 4 -1.73 13.05 -12.49
CA GLY A 4 -2.43 12.79 -13.75
C GLY A 4 -1.49 12.54 -14.93
N TRP A 5 -0.35 13.25 -14.98
CA TRP A 5 0.65 13.07 -16.04
C TRP A 5 1.36 11.72 -15.95
N ARG A 6 1.69 11.26 -14.75
CA ARG A 6 2.36 9.97 -14.55
C ARG A 6 1.44 8.79 -14.87
N TYR A 7 0.15 8.94 -14.57
CA TYR A 7 -0.90 8.01 -14.93
C TYR A 7 -1.11 7.89 -16.45
N GLU A 8 -1.17 9.02 -17.17
CA GLU A 8 -1.23 9.02 -18.64
C GLU A 8 0.06 8.46 -19.27
N TRP A 9 1.21 8.67 -18.64
CA TRP A 9 2.49 8.09 -19.09
C TRP A 9 2.54 6.56 -18.92
N LEU A 10 2.01 6.03 -17.82
CA LEU A 10 1.84 4.58 -17.60
C LEU A 10 0.89 3.94 -18.61
N LYS A 11 -0.24 4.60 -18.93
CA LYS A 11 -1.14 4.19 -20.01
C LYS A 11 -0.44 4.18 -21.37
N LEU A 12 0.33 5.22 -21.67
CA LEU A 12 1.08 5.33 -22.91
C LEU A 12 2.12 4.21 -23.03
N ARG A 13 2.88 3.93 -21.96
CA ARG A 13 3.88 2.87 -21.91
C ARG A 13 3.26 1.48 -22.13
N LYS A 14 2.11 1.18 -21.52
CA LYS A 14 1.38 -0.09 -21.72
C LYS A 14 0.81 -0.20 -23.15
N LYS A 15 0.31 0.90 -23.75
CA LYS A 15 -0.12 0.95 -25.16
C LYS A 15 1.04 0.71 -26.13
N VAL A 16 2.20 1.33 -25.88
CA VAL A 16 3.41 1.15 -26.69
C VAL A 16 3.93 -0.29 -26.59
N ALA A 17 3.92 -0.89 -25.40
CA ALA A 17 4.32 -2.30 -25.22
C ALA A 17 3.41 -3.26 -25.99
N ARG A 18 2.09 -3.10 -25.92
CA ARG A 18 1.12 -3.90 -26.71
C ARG A 18 1.28 -3.69 -28.22
N ALA A 19 1.50 -2.44 -28.65
CA ALA A 19 1.76 -2.15 -30.06
C ALA A 19 3.06 -2.81 -30.55
N ALA A 20 4.11 -2.85 -29.71
CA ALA A 20 5.37 -3.51 -30.02
C ALA A 20 5.23 -5.04 -30.09
N GLU A 21 4.43 -5.65 -29.21
CA GLU A 21 4.11 -7.09 -29.28
C GLU A 21 3.31 -7.45 -30.54
N CYS A 22 2.31 -6.64 -30.90
CA CYS A 22 1.56 -6.81 -32.15
C CYS A 22 2.44 -6.61 -33.40
N ALA A 23 3.37 -5.64 -33.36
CA ALA A 23 4.32 -5.41 -34.45
C ALA A 23 5.35 -6.54 -34.56
N GLY A 24 5.82 -7.09 -33.43
CA GLY A 24 6.72 -8.24 -33.40
C GLY A 24 6.15 -9.49 -34.06
N ALA A 25 4.82 -9.66 -34.04
CA ALA A 25 4.13 -10.75 -34.73
C ALA A 25 4.00 -10.57 -36.25
N TYR A 26 4.26 -9.36 -36.80
CA TYR A 26 4.08 -9.03 -38.22
C TYR A 26 5.38 -8.62 -38.94
N MET A 27 6.54 -8.76 -38.30
CA MET A 27 7.83 -8.29 -38.84
C MET A 27 8.54 -9.35 -39.68
N HIS A 28 7.99 -9.66 -40.86
CA HIS A 28 8.77 -10.11 -42.01
C HIS A 28 8.50 -9.17 -43.19
N GLY A 29 9.22 -8.05 -43.26
CA GLY A 29 9.21 -7.18 -44.43
C GLY A 29 9.39 -5.68 -44.16
N VAL A 30 9.64 -4.95 -45.25
CA VAL A 30 9.94 -3.50 -45.32
C VAL A 30 8.92 -2.62 -44.59
N VAL A 31 7.67 -3.09 -44.44
CA VAL A 31 6.58 -2.38 -43.74
C VAL A 31 6.88 -2.17 -42.25
N GLY A 32 7.58 -3.11 -41.63
CA GLY A 32 7.92 -3.03 -40.21
C GLY A 32 8.93 -1.93 -39.85
N ALA A 33 9.89 -1.69 -40.74
CA ALA A 33 10.88 -0.63 -40.55
C ALA A 33 10.25 0.77 -40.65
N VAL A 34 9.26 0.94 -41.55
CA VAL A 34 8.52 2.20 -41.70
C VAL A 34 7.65 2.48 -40.47
N ALA A 35 6.97 1.46 -39.93
CA ALA A 35 6.17 1.60 -38.72
C ALA A 35 7.02 1.97 -37.50
N LEU A 36 8.20 1.36 -37.33
CA LEU A 36 9.12 1.68 -36.25
C LEU A 36 9.68 3.11 -36.39
N ALA A 37 10.06 3.53 -37.60
CA ALA A 37 10.53 4.89 -37.86
C ALA A 37 9.43 5.94 -37.57
N TYR A 38 8.18 5.64 -37.94
CA TYR A 38 7.05 6.51 -37.64
C TYR A 38 6.77 6.61 -36.13
N LEU A 39 6.89 5.50 -35.39
CA LEU A 39 6.71 5.48 -33.94
C LEU A 39 7.79 6.31 -33.22
N VAL A 40 9.06 6.13 -33.63
CA VAL A 40 10.19 6.92 -33.10
C VAL A 40 10.02 8.39 -33.44
N TRP A 41 9.62 8.72 -34.67
CA TRP A 41 9.36 10.10 -35.07
C TRP A 41 8.22 10.74 -34.27
N THR A 42 7.14 10.01 -34.00
CA THR A 42 6.01 10.49 -33.20
C THR A 42 6.42 10.73 -31.74
N LEU A 43 7.23 9.84 -31.16
CA LEU A 43 7.77 10.01 -29.80
C LEU A 43 8.70 11.23 -29.71
N VAL A 44 9.57 11.44 -30.69
CA VAL A 44 10.45 12.61 -30.77
C VAL A 44 9.63 13.89 -30.99
N ALA A 45 8.61 13.87 -31.85
CA ALA A 45 7.71 15.00 -32.06
C ALA A 45 6.94 15.38 -30.79
N CYS A 46 6.34 14.42 -30.08
CA CYS A 46 5.68 14.67 -28.79
C CYS A 46 6.64 15.24 -27.74
N SER A 47 7.90 14.78 -27.70
CA SER A 47 8.91 15.32 -26.78
C SER A 47 9.26 16.78 -27.08
N ARG A 48 9.32 17.16 -28.36
CA ARG A 48 9.63 18.53 -28.80
C ARG A 48 8.44 19.48 -28.59
N THR A 49 7.22 18.99 -28.75
CA THR A 49 6.00 19.78 -28.45
C THR A 49 5.85 20.01 -26.95
N ALA A 50 6.18 19.03 -26.11
CA ALA A 50 6.17 19.19 -24.65
C ALA A 50 7.20 20.23 -24.16
N VAL A 51 8.34 20.36 -24.83
CA VAL A 51 9.35 21.40 -24.54
C VAL A 51 8.90 22.79 -25.04
N ARG A 52 8.17 22.88 -26.17
CA ARG A 52 7.69 24.17 -26.71
C ARG A 52 6.48 24.76 -25.98
N ILE A 53 5.63 23.95 -25.36
CA ILE A 53 4.47 24.46 -24.59
C ILE A 53 4.92 25.20 -23.32
N ASN A 54 6.17 25.02 -22.87
CA ASN A 54 6.70 25.72 -21.70
C ASN A 54 7.16 27.17 -21.97
N ASP A 55 7.32 27.57 -23.25
CA ASP A 55 7.96 28.84 -23.63
C ASP A 55 7.07 29.81 -24.44
N GLN A 56 5.76 29.55 -24.56
CA GLN A 56 4.84 30.49 -25.19
C GLN A 56 3.75 30.95 -24.22
N ALA A 57 4.00 32.12 -23.63
CA ALA A 57 2.97 32.97 -23.06
C ALA A 57 2.02 33.41 -24.18
N TRP A 58 0.73 33.13 -23.99
CA TRP A 58 -0.35 33.59 -24.87
C TRP A 58 -1.09 34.73 -24.16
N ASP A 59 -0.98 35.93 -24.72
CA ASP A 59 -1.85 37.07 -24.43
C ASP A 59 -3.20 36.88 -25.14
N ALA A 60 -4.30 36.88 -24.38
CA ALA A 60 -5.68 36.98 -24.87
C ALA A 60 -6.61 37.44 -23.71
N PRO A 61 -7.78 38.04 -23.98
CA PRO A 61 -8.20 39.31 -23.36
C PRO A 61 -9.07 39.18 -22.11
N GLU A 62 -9.12 40.30 -21.37
CA GLU A 62 -10.04 40.58 -20.27
C GLU A 62 -11.50 40.27 -20.63
N HIS A 63 -12.14 39.38 -19.86
CA HIS A 63 -13.44 39.57 -19.18
C HIS A 63 -14.07 38.21 -18.85
N ALA A 64 -14.04 37.87 -17.55
CA ALA A 64 -15.09 37.20 -16.77
C ALA A 64 -14.43 36.64 -15.50
N GLN A 65 -14.80 37.18 -14.33
CA GLN A 65 -14.38 36.62 -13.04
C GLN A 65 -15.34 35.51 -12.59
N PRO A 66 -14.83 34.31 -12.27
CA PRO A 66 -15.46 33.41 -11.31
C PRO A 66 -14.67 33.36 -10.00
N GLY A 67 -15.41 33.17 -8.91
CA GLY A 67 -14.97 33.35 -7.54
C GLY A 67 -13.72 32.56 -7.15
N HIS A 68 -12.87 33.25 -6.38
CA HIS A 68 -11.65 32.76 -5.77
C HIS A 68 -11.96 31.60 -4.80
N VAL A 69 -11.65 30.37 -5.20
CA VAL A 69 -11.42 29.27 -4.26
C VAL A 69 -9.95 29.33 -3.85
N PRO A 70 -9.62 29.49 -2.55
CA PRO A 70 -8.23 29.57 -2.14
C PRO A 70 -7.56 28.22 -2.35
N HIS A 71 -6.69 28.14 -3.36
CA HIS A 71 -5.72 27.06 -3.45
C HIS A 71 -4.69 27.27 -2.33
N HIS A 72 -4.89 26.58 -1.21
CA HIS A 72 -3.81 26.34 -0.26
C HIS A 72 -2.75 25.50 -0.97
N ARG A 73 -1.78 26.20 -1.58
CA ARG A 73 -0.46 25.66 -1.86
C ARG A 73 0.11 25.28 -0.51
N MET A 74 0.07 23.99 -0.16
CA MET A 74 0.80 23.49 1.00
C MET A 74 2.25 23.91 0.79
N LYS A 75 2.71 24.88 1.59
CA LYS A 75 4.13 25.11 1.73
C LYS A 75 4.68 23.78 2.23
N HIS A 76 5.54 23.14 1.44
CA HIS A 76 6.39 22.06 1.94
C HIS A 76 7.26 22.68 3.03
N GLY A 77 6.71 22.76 4.24
CA GLY A 77 7.48 23.00 5.43
C GLY A 77 8.51 21.88 5.47
N SER A 78 9.78 22.26 5.48
CA SER A 78 10.89 21.38 5.78
C SER A 78 10.68 20.82 7.18
N PHE A 79 9.85 19.79 7.29
CA PHE A 79 9.80 18.93 8.45
C PHE A 79 11.10 18.14 8.40
N ARG A 80 12.13 18.61 9.12
CA ARG A 80 13.27 17.76 9.43
C ARG A 80 12.71 16.66 10.34
N LEU A 81 12.32 15.54 9.75
CA LEU A 81 12.32 14.29 10.50
C LEU A 81 13.70 14.22 11.15
N GLU A 82 13.76 13.98 12.45
CA GLU A 82 15.02 13.59 13.05
C GLU A 82 15.56 12.45 12.19
N GLU A 83 16.86 12.48 11.84
CA GLU A 83 17.44 11.61 10.79
C GLU A 83 17.14 10.12 11.01
N ASN A 84 16.69 9.75 12.20
CA ASN A 84 16.47 8.42 12.72
C ASN A 84 14.99 7.94 12.79
N GLU A 85 14.01 8.68 12.27
CA GLU A 85 12.60 8.26 12.29
C GLU A 85 12.03 8.04 10.88
N LEU A 86 11.24 6.97 10.69
CA LEU A 86 10.35 6.89 9.53
C LEU A 86 9.32 8.01 9.65
N GLY A 87 8.78 8.47 8.51
CA GLY A 87 7.66 9.40 8.53
C GLY A 87 6.41 8.77 9.17
N ASN A 88 5.29 9.47 9.11
CA ASN A 88 4.05 9.08 9.78
C ASN A 88 2.88 8.81 8.84
N VAL A 89 3.14 8.53 7.57
CA VAL A 89 2.10 8.22 6.59
C VAL A 89 1.80 6.71 6.64
N PHE A 90 0.64 6.36 7.20
CA PHE A 90 0.19 4.98 7.35
C PHE A 90 -0.84 4.62 6.27
N CYS A 91 -0.47 3.69 5.39
CA CYS A 91 -1.25 3.38 4.19
C CYS A 91 -1.87 1.99 4.27
N VAL A 92 -3.18 1.92 4.07
CA VAL A 92 -3.92 0.66 3.95
C VAL A 92 -4.07 0.32 2.48
N LEU A 93 -3.61 -0.87 2.08
CA LEU A 93 -3.68 -1.37 0.72
C LEU A 93 -4.85 -2.36 0.64
N GLN A 94 -5.93 -1.95 -0.03
CA GLN A 94 -7.20 -2.66 0.06
C GLN A 94 -7.80 -2.89 -1.33
N PRO A 95 -7.71 -4.12 -1.86
CA PRO A 95 -8.55 -4.53 -2.97
C PRO A 95 -10.02 -4.42 -2.54
N ILE A 96 -10.85 -3.82 -3.39
CA ILE A 96 -12.28 -3.64 -3.14
C ILE A 96 -13.09 -4.19 -4.30
N LEU A 97 -14.23 -4.80 -3.99
CA LEU A 97 -15.14 -5.37 -4.98
C LEU A 97 -16.53 -4.73 -4.88
N SER A 98 -17.19 -4.54 -6.01
CA SER A 98 -18.59 -4.06 -6.10
C SER A 98 -19.65 -5.10 -5.72
N ASP A 99 -19.24 -6.27 -5.21
CA ASP A 99 -20.09 -7.44 -4.97
C ASP A 99 -20.95 -7.87 -6.18
N ARG A 100 -20.47 -7.57 -7.40
CA ARG A 100 -21.16 -7.83 -8.68
C ARG A 100 -22.49 -7.10 -8.85
N GLN A 101 -22.73 -6.04 -8.09
CA GLN A 101 -23.88 -5.18 -8.32
C GLN A 101 -23.49 -4.09 -9.31
N GLU A 102 -24.27 -3.94 -10.38
CA GLU A 102 -23.97 -2.94 -11.42
C GLU A 102 -24.34 -1.51 -10.99
N VAL A 103 -25.31 -1.38 -10.07
CA VAL A 103 -25.86 -0.12 -9.58
C VAL A 103 -25.92 -0.15 -8.08
N TRP A 104 -25.32 0.84 -7.42
CA TRP A 104 -25.37 1.01 -5.98
C TRP A 104 -26.26 2.18 -5.58
N THR A 105 -27.20 1.91 -4.68
CA THR A 105 -27.90 2.94 -3.91
C THR A 105 -27.05 3.38 -2.73
N GLU A 106 -27.43 4.50 -2.09
CA GLU A 106 -26.81 4.92 -0.83
C GLU A 106 -26.86 3.83 0.25
N GLN A 107 -27.97 3.07 0.31
CA GLN A 107 -28.09 1.95 1.24
C GLN A 107 -27.08 0.84 0.92
N ASN A 108 -26.90 0.49 -0.37
CA ASN A 108 -25.93 -0.52 -0.77
C ASN A 108 -24.50 -0.12 -0.35
N MET A 109 -24.14 1.16 -0.52
CA MET A 109 -22.85 1.68 -0.07
C MET A 109 -22.66 1.63 1.44
N ARG A 110 -23.69 1.97 2.21
CA ARG A 110 -23.65 1.89 3.69
C ARG A 110 -23.52 0.45 4.19
N GLU A 111 -24.08 -0.49 3.45
CA GLU A 111 -24.05 -1.92 3.79
C GLU A 111 -22.81 -2.66 3.27
N HIS A 112 -22.12 -2.08 2.29
CA HIS A 112 -20.88 -2.61 1.72
C HIS A 112 -19.85 -2.90 2.81
N SER A 113 -19.14 -4.01 2.67
CA SER A 113 -18.15 -4.49 3.65
C SER A 113 -17.08 -3.45 3.96
N GLY A 114 -16.61 -2.74 2.93
CA GLY A 114 -15.59 -1.69 3.04
C GLY A 114 -15.98 -0.56 3.99
N ILE A 115 -17.25 -0.16 4.02
CA ILE A 115 -17.76 0.83 4.97
C ILE A 115 -18.14 0.15 6.29
N ARG A 116 -19.05 -0.81 6.23
CA ARG A 116 -19.76 -1.33 7.41
C ARG A 116 -18.85 -2.12 8.34
N LEU A 117 -17.93 -2.90 7.78
CA LEU A 117 -17.06 -3.80 8.54
C LEU A 117 -15.69 -3.16 8.69
N PHE A 118 -15.03 -2.87 7.57
CA PHE A 118 -13.67 -2.33 7.59
C PHE A 118 -13.61 -0.93 8.18
N LEU A 119 -14.19 0.09 7.52
CA LEU A 119 -13.96 1.48 7.91
C LEU A 119 -14.47 1.77 9.33
N ARG A 120 -15.68 1.32 9.66
CA ARG A 120 -16.26 1.51 11.00
C ARG A 120 -15.41 0.88 12.10
N SER A 121 -14.96 -0.36 11.93
CA SER A 121 -14.14 -1.01 12.96
C SER A 121 -12.72 -0.44 12.99
N PHE A 122 -12.15 -0.07 11.83
CA PHE A 122 -10.87 0.63 11.76
C PHE A 122 -10.91 1.90 12.60
N LEU A 123 -11.89 2.78 12.35
CA LEU A 123 -12.08 4.03 13.09
C LEU A 123 -12.39 3.79 14.58
N GLY A 124 -13.22 2.81 14.91
CA GLY A 124 -13.59 2.49 16.29
C GLY A 124 -12.42 2.01 17.15
N GLU A 125 -11.43 1.37 16.53
CA GLU A 125 -10.25 0.82 17.21
C GLU A 125 -9.01 1.74 17.11
N LEU A 126 -9.12 2.96 16.57
CA LEU A 126 -8.06 3.95 16.72
C LEU A 126 -8.05 4.53 18.13
N SER A 127 -6.86 4.69 18.70
CA SER A 127 -6.65 5.53 19.88
C SER A 127 -6.47 7.00 19.47
N SER A 128 -6.56 7.93 20.43
CA SER A 128 -6.20 9.34 20.17
C SER A 128 -4.75 9.46 19.73
N GLU A 129 -3.85 8.67 20.33
CA GLU A 129 -2.44 8.60 19.94
C GLU A 129 -2.27 8.19 18.47
N ASP A 130 -3.03 7.19 17.99
CA ASP A 130 -2.98 6.78 16.59
C ASP A 130 -3.37 7.95 15.67
N ALA A 131 -4.45 8.64 15.99
CA ALA A 131 -4.98 9.73 15.15
C ALA A 131 -4.08 10.99 15.15
N ASP A 132 -3.43 11.29 16.27
CA ASP A 132 -2.53 12.41 16.39
C ASP A 132 -1.19 12.11 15.70
N SER A 133 -0.69 10.88 15.86
CA SER A 133 0.65 10.48 15.40
C SER A 133 0.69 10.25 13.90
N TYR A 134 -0.37 9.70 13.29
CA TYR A 134 -0.34 9.23 11.91
C TYR A 134 -1.29 9.98 10.97
N GLN A 135 -0.89 10.08 9.71
CA GLN A 135 -1.76 10.44 8.59
C GLN A 135 -2.14 9.15 7.84
N PHE A 136 -3.44 8.92 7.70
CA PHE A 136 -3.97 7.69 7.11
C PHE A 136 -4.37 7.89 5.65
N HIS A 137 -3.98 6.92 4.83
CA HIS A 137 -4.40 6.82 3.45
C HIS A 137 -4.95 5.42 3.19
N VAL A 138 -6.17 5.31 2.69
CA VAL A 138 -6.73 4.03 2.24
C VAL A 138 -6.69 4.01 0.72
N TYR A 139 -5.92 3.10 0.15
CA TYR A 139 -5.84 2.90 -1.30
C TYR A 139 -6.73 1.72 -1.69
N TYR A 140 -7.88 2.06 -2.27
CA TYR A 140 -8.84 1.13 -2.85
C TYR A 140 -8.42 0.73 -4.26
N GLY A 141 -7.87 -0.46 -4.40
CA GLY A 141 -7.64 -1.05 -5.71
C GLY A 141 -8.94 -1.65 -6.25
N HIS A 142 -9.40 -1.17 -7.39
CA HIS A 142 -10.63 -1.65 -8.03
C HIS A 142 -10.37 -2.00 -9.49
N ASP A 143 -11.14 -2.95 -10.02
CA ASP A 143 -11.10 -3.25 -11.45
C ASP A 143 -11.50 -2.00 -12.25
N ALA A 144 -10.75 -1.68 -13.31
CA ALA A 144 -10.92 -0.44 -14.05
C ALA A 144 -12.24 -0.40 -14.86
N ASP A 145 -12.83 -1.56 -15.12
CA ASP A 145 -14.14 -1.77 -15.74
C ASP A 145 -15.26 -2.00 -14.71
N ASP A 146 -14.97 -1.90 -13.41
CA ASP A 146 -15.99 -1.96 -12.36
C ASP A 146 -16.96 -0.77 -12.49
N THR A 147 -18.25 -1.05 -12.67
CA THR A 147 -19.26 -0.01 -12.92
C THR A 147 -19.52 0.88 -11.71
N VAL A 148 -19.20 0.38 -10.51
CA VAL A 148 -19.38 1.09 -9.25
C VAL A 148 -18.16 1.96 -8.98
N PHE A 149 -16.99 1.36 -8.73
CA PHE A 149 -15.79 2.08 -8.35
C PHE A 149 -15.07 2.73 -9.54
N GLY A 150 -15.35 2.31 -10.78
CA GLY A 150 -14.90 3.02 -11.98
C GLY A 150 -15.63 4.35 -12.22
N SER A 151 -16.86 4.49 -11.70
CA SER A 151 -17.67 5.70 -11.84
C SER A 151 -17.22 6.79 -10.88
N HIS A 152 -17.01 8.01 -11.39
CA HIS A 152 -16.72 9.18 -10.54
C HIS A 152 -17.90 9.51 -9.61
N ALA A 153 -19.13 9.53 -10.14
CA ALA A 153 -20.32 9.88 -9.35
C ALA A 153 -20.57 8.90 -8.19
N THR A 154 -20.31 7.62 -8.43
CA THR A 154 -20.47 6.56 -7.43
C THR A 154 -19.36 6.64 -6.38
N ARG A 155 -18.11 6.90 -6.78
CA ARG A 155 -17.01 7.19 -5.84
C ARG A 155 -17.27 8.42 -4.98
N ASP A 156 -17.81 9.50 -5.57
CA ASP A 156 -18.16 10.70 -4.81
C ASP A 156 -19.25 10.41 -3.74
N LEU A 157 -20.20 9.54 -4.05
CA LEU A 157 -21.21 9.10 -3.07
C LEU A 157 -20.57 8.23 -1.98
N TYR A 158 -19.69 7.30 -2.34
CA TYR A 158 -18.95 6.48 -1.39
C TYR A 158 -18.09 7.33 -0.45
N ASP A 159 -17.36 8.32 -1.00
CA ASP A 159 -16.57 9.28 -0.25
C ASP A 159 -17.44 10.06 0.74
N ARG A 160 -18.60 10.56 0.31
CA ARG A 160 -19.53 11.27 1.23
C ARG A 160 -19.96 10.40 2.40
N ILE A 161 -20.30 9.13 2.14
CA ILE A 161 -20.70 8.18 3.20
C ILE A 161 -19.53 7.90 4.12
N ALA A 162 -18.34 7.62 3.57
CA ALA A 162 -17.14 7.38 4.37
C ALA A 162 -16.78 8.60 5.25
N GLN A 163 -16.90 9.82 4.72
CA GLN A 163 -16.68 11.05 5.48
C GLN A 163 -17.69 11.21 6.63
N GLN A 164 -18.93 10.79 6.48
CA GLN A 164 -19.89 10.76 7.59
C GLN A 164 -19.46 9.79 8.70
N GLU A 165 -18.91 8.63 8.35
CA GLU A 165 -18.35 7.68 9.33
C GLU A 165 -17.12 8.27 10.03
N ILE A 166 -16.22 8.93 9.30
CA ILE A 166 -15.04 9.60 9.87
C ILE A 166 -15.43 10.73 10.83
N LEU A 167 -16.43 11.55 10.47
CA LEU A 167 -16.90 12.66 11.30
C LEU A 167 -17.65 12.20 12.55
N SER A 168 -18.33 11.05 12.48
CA SER A 168 -19.08 10.46 13.59
C SER A 168 -18.22 9.59 14.52
N ALA A 169 -17.00 9.22 14.10
CA ALA A 169 -16.07 8.47 14.92
C ALA A 169 -15.68 9.24 16.20
N ALA A 170 -15.50 8.50 17.30
CA ALA A 170 -15.10 9.05 18.60
C ALA A 170 -13.70 9.69 18.55
N VAL A 171 -12.83 9.17 17.68
CA VAL A 171 -11.52 9.72 17.35
C VAL A 171 -11.54 10.08 15.88
N ARG A 172 -11.10 11.29 15.52
CA ARG A 172 -11.13 11.81 14.14
C ARG A 172 -9.73 11.79 13.53
N PRO A 173 -9.34 10.72 12.81
CA PRO A 173 -8.04 10.68 12.16
C PRO A 173 -7.96 11.63 10.95
N ARG A 174 -6.75 12.02 10.59
CA ARG A 174 -6.44 12.60 9.28
C ARG A 174 -6.44 11.47 8.24
N LEU A 175 -7.60 11.17 7.66
CA LEU A 175 -7.79 10.04 6.75
C LEU A 175 -8.22 10.51 5.35
N SER A 176 -7.57 9.98 4.32
CA SER A 176 -7.93 10.20 2.92
C SER A 176 -8.13 8.88 2.16
N LEU A 177 -9.05 8.88 1.19
CA LEU A 177 -9.37 7.74 0.35
C LEU A 177 -8.80 7.96 -1.05
N HIS A 178 -8.20 6.92 -1.62
CA HIS A 178 -7.57 6.93 -2.93
C HIS A 178 -8.07 5.74 -3.74
N TYR A 179 -8.43 5.97 -5.00
CA TYR A 179 -8.96 4.93 -5.88
C TYR A 179 -7.94 4.61 -6.97
N VAL A 180 -7.43 3.37 -6.95
CA VAL A 180 -6.41 2.89 -7.87
C VAL A 180 -7.09 1.96 -8.90
N PRO A 181 -7.24 2.40 -10.16
CA PRO A 181 -7.83 1.56 -11.20
C PRO A 181 -6.84 0.48 -11.66
N LEU A 182 -7.30 -0.76 -11.71
CA LEU A 182 -6.53 -1.95 -12.01
C LEU A 182 -6.94 -2.51 -13.37
N TYR A 183 -5.98 -2.75 -14.25
CA TYR A 183 -6.23 -3.16 -15.63
C TYR A 183 -5.80 -4.61 -15.86
N ASP A 184 -6.76 -5.47 -16.22
CA ASP A 184 -6.52 -6.88 -16.57
C ASP A 184 -5.90 -7.71 -15.41
N LEU A 185 -6.26 -7.39 -14.16
CA LEU A 185 -5.73 -8.05 -12.95
C LEU A 185 -6.75 -8.92 -12.21
N HIS A 186 -7.92 -9.18 -12.80
CA HIS A 186 -8.99 -9.96 -12.18
C HIS A 186 -8.48 -11.28 -11.59
N GLY A 187 -8.75 -11.49 -10.29
CA GLY A 187 -8.34 -12.69 -9.56
C GLY A 187 -6.83 -12.84 -9.31
N ARG A 188 -5.99 -11.85 -9.67
CA ARG A 188 -4.53 -11.87 -9.48
C ARG A 188 -4.13 -11.03 -8.27
N ILE A 189 -4.55 -11.46 -7.09
CA ILE A 189 -4.47 -10.66 -5.85
C ILE A 189 -3.07 -10.10 -5.54
N ASN A 190 -2.00 -10.85 -5.84
CA ASN A 190 -0.64 -10.38 -5.61
C ASN A 190 -0.23 -9.25 -6.57
N ALA A 191 -0.65 -9.35 -7.84
CA ALA A 191 -0.43 -8.28 -8.81
C ALA A 191 -1.25 -7.03 -8.43
N ILE A 192 -2.46 -7.22 -7.90
CA ILE A 192 -3.30 -6.15 -7.38
C ILE A 192 -2.57 -5.42 -6.23
N TRP A 193 -2.13 -6.15 -5.19
CA TRP A 193 -1.40 -5.52 -4.08
C TRP A 193 -0.11 -4.83 -4.52
N ASN A 194 0.60 -5.37 -5.52
CA ASN A 194 1.78 -4.70 -6.06
C ASN A 194 1.46 -3.35 -6.69
N GLU A 195 0.42 -3.25 -7.52
CA GLU A 195 0.05 -1.98 -8.16
C GLU A 195 -0.43 -0.96 -7.12
N ILE A 196 -1.22 -1.39 -6.12
CA ILE A 196 -1.64 -0.50 -5.03
C ILE A 196 -0.43 -0.06 -4.20
N ALA A 197 0.47 -0.99 -3.84
CA ALA A 197 1.67 -0.71 -3.07
C ALA A 197 2.64 0.21 -3.82
N ASP A 198 2.79 0.06 -5.13
CA ASP A 198 3.64 0.90 -5.96
C ASP A 198 3.15 2.35 -5.96
N VAL A 199 1.84 2.57 -6.13
CA VAL A 199 1.23 3.90 -6.03
C VAL A 199 1.45 4.49 -4.63
N ALA A 200 1.08 3.75 -3.58
CA ALA A 200 1.23 4.18 -2.20
C ALA A 200 2.69 4.50 -1.84
N PHE A 201 3.64 3.67 -2.30
CA PHE A 201 5.07 3.92 -2.11
C PHE A 201 5.48 5.23 -2.78
N HIS A 202 5.08 5.47 -4.02
CA HIS A 202 5.42 6.71 -4.72
C HIS A 202 4.74 7.96 -4.15
N ASP A 203 3.61 7.80 -3.47
CA ASP A 203 2.90 8.88 -2.75
C ASP A 203 3.49 9.18 -1.37
N GLY A 204 4.56 8.50 -0.98
CA GLY A 204 5.32 8.81 0.24
C GLY A 204 4.88 8.03 1.48
N CYS A 205 4.17 6.91 1.32
CA CYS A 205 3.79 6.06 2.44
C CYS A 205 5.01 5.50 3.20
N ASP A 206 4.94 5.54 4.53
CA ASP A 206 5.99 5.03 5.43
C ASP A 206 5.67 3.62 5.94
N TYR A 207 4.38 3.37 6.18
CA TYR A 207 3.86 2.08 6.65
C TYR A 207 2.80 1.56 5.68
N PHE A 208 2.78 0.24 5.49
CA PHE A 208 1.86 -0.46 4.62
C PHE A 208 1.13 -1.52 5.41
N PHE A 209 -0.19 -1.48 5.42
CA PHE A 209 -1.04 -2.53 5.97
C PHE A 209 -1.85 -3.16 4.86
N LEU A 210 -1.70 -4.47 4.65
CA LEU A 210 -2.58 -5.21 3.75
C LEU A 210 -3.93 -5.43 4.42
N SER A 211 -5.01 -5.13 3.71
CA SER A 211 -6.37 -5.34 4.18
C SER A 211 -7.26 -5.89 3.07
N ASN A 212 -8.34 -6.56 3.47
CA ASN A 212 -9.52 -6.80 2.64
C ASN A 212 -10.67 -5.88 3.10
N ASP A 213 -11.73 -5.78 2.31
CA ASP A 213 -12.96 -5.05 2.63
C ASP A 213 -13.83 -5.73 3.69
N ASP A 214 -13.74 -7.04 3.84
CA ASP A 214 -14.47 -7.86 4.83
C ASP A 214 -13.72 -8.08 6.15
N MET A 215 -12.79 -7.19 6.50
CA MET A 215 -12.03 -7.26 7.76
C MET A 215 -12.65 -6.43 8.88
N GLY A 216 -12.51 -6.92 10.11
CA GLY A 216 -12.87 -6.20 11.33
C GLY A 216 -11.71 -6.09 12.32
N PHE A 217 -11.49 -4.90 12.88
CA PHE A 217 -10.52 -4.67 13.96
C PHE A 217 -11.16 -4.88 15.34
N LYS A 218 -10.36 -5.34 16.31
CA LYS A 218 -10.83 -5.69 17.67
C LYS A 218 -9.93 -5.16 18.78
N THR A 219 -8.97 -4.28 18.47
CA THR A 219 -8.00 -3.85 19.48
C THR A 219 -7.65 -2.38 19.37
N LYS A 220 -8.13 -1.60 20.34
CA LYS A 220 -7.91 -0.15 20.39
C LYS A 220 -6.44 0.23 20.50
N GLY A 221 -5.93 1.10 19.63
CA GLY A 221 -4.51 1.49 19.63
C GLY A 221 -3.61 0.54 18.85
N TRP A 222 -4.16 -0.23 17.89
CA TRP A 222 -3.40 -1.27 17.21
C TRP A 222 -2.31 -0.72 16.28
N VAL A 223 -2.48 0.49 15.72
CA VAL A 223 -1.53 1.10 14.80
C VAL A 223 -0.24 1.43 15.54
N SER A 224 -0.29 2.23 16.61
CA SER A 224 0.89 2.54 17.44
C SER A 224 1.56 1.28 17.97
N ARG A 225 0.80 0.25 18.38
CA ARG A 225 1.40 -1.02 18.81
C ARG A 225 2.12 -1.75 17.69
N ALA A 226 1.56 -1.79 16.48
CA ALA A 226 2.20 -2.41 15.33
C ALA A 226 3.50 -1.68 14.94
N VAL A 227 3.47 -0.35 14.92
CA VAL A 227 4.65 0.49 14.62
C VAL A 227 5.71 0.38 15.70
N ALA A 228 5.33 0.46 16.98
CA ALA A 228 6.25 0.25 18.10
C ALA A 228 6.88 -1.14 18.04
N ARG A 229 6.11 -2.15 17.63
CA ARG A 229 6.65 -3.49 17.37
C ARG A 229 7.66 -3.44 16.23
N LEU A 230 7.41 -2.81 15.09
CA LEU A 230 8.39 -2.66 13.99
C LEU A 230 9.67 -1.91 14.40
N GLN A 231 9.57 -0.95 15.31
CA GLN A 231 10.72 -0.19 15.82
C GLN A 231 11.68 -1.03 16.67
N GLN A 232 11.17 -2.05 17.36
CA GLN A 232 11.99 -2.91 18.20
C GLN A 232 12.97 -3.73 17.36
N PRO A 233 14.29 -3.63 17.60
CA PRO A 233 15.26 -4.43 16.88
C PRO A 233 15.02 -5.92 17.13
N ARG A 234 14.93 -6.72 16.07
CA ARG A 234 14.77 -8.18 16.16
C ARG A 234 15.70 -8.89 15.21
N GLY A 235 16.55 -9.77 15.75
CA GLY A 235 17.56 -10.54 15.01
C GLY A 235 18.67 -9.73 14.35
N LEU A 236 18.40 -8.47 13.97
CA LEU A 236 19.33 -7.45 13.50
C LEU A 236 19.24 -6.24 14.45
N PRO A 237 19.97 -6.25 15.59
CA PRO A 237 19.88 -5.21 16.62
C PRO A 237 20.13 -3.78 16.11
N GLN A 238 20.89 -3.66 15.02
CA GLN A 238 21.20 -2.39 14.39
C GLN A 238 20.06 -1.85 13.52
N CYS A 239 19.14 -2.69 13.03
CA CYS A 239 18.12 -2.29 12.06
C CYS A 239 16.73 -2.18 12.69
N ARG A 240 16.29 -0.94 12.93
CA ARG A 240 14.91 -0.60 13.30
C ARG A 240 14.03 -0.62 12.06
N PHE A 241 12.71 -0.81 12.24
CA PHE A 241 11.70 -0.78 11.18
C PHE A 241 11.84 -1.86 10.10
N PHE A 242 12.80 -2.75 10.24
CA PHE A 242 13.08 -3.81 9.27
C PHE A 242 12.17 -5.03 9.53
N GLY A 243 11.49 -5.47 8.48
CA GLY A 243 10.66 -6.67 8.49
C GLY A 243 9.16 -6.39 8.45
N ILE A 244 8.40 -7.27 9.09
CA ILE A 244 6.94 -7.21 9.14
C ILE A 244 6.45 -7.44 10.57
N VAL A 245 5.21 -7.04 10.86
CA VAL A 245 4.49 -7.41 12.08
C VAL A 245 3.15 -8.03 11.71
N ARG A 246 2.92 -9.24 12.22
CA ARG A 246 1.71 -10.04 12.04
C ARG A 246 0.85 -10.01 13.31
N PHE A 247 -0.43 -10.31 13.14
CA PHE A 247 -1.45 -10.17 14.16
C PHE A 247 -2.25 -11.45 14.35
N LYS A 248 -2.97 -11.54 15.46
CA LYS A 248 -3.89 -12.66 15.68
C LYS A 248 -5.14 -12.45 14.82
N ASP A 249 -5.36 -13.36 13.87
CA ASP A 249 -6.65 -13.46 13.17
C ASP A 249 -7.57 -14.42 13.95
N GLU A 250 -8.73 -13.92 14.35
CA GLU A 250 -9.73 -14.70 15.08
C GLU A 250 -10.52 -15.66 14.20
N TRP A 251 -10.44 -15.53 12.88
CA TRP A 251 -11.12 -16.45 11.97
C TRP A 251 -10.44 -17.82 11.94
N ALA A 252 -9.11 -17.84 11.82
CA ALA A 252 -8.33 -19.07 11.86
C ALA A 252 -6.87 -18.83 12.27
N GLU A 253 -6.28 -19.76 13.03
CA GLU A 253 -4.90 -19.64 13.50
C GLU A 253 -3.89 -19.51 12.35
N TRP A 254 -4.11 -20.21 11.24
CA TRP A 254 -3.25 -20.11 10.05
C TRP A 254 -3.39 -18.77 9.30
N ALA A 255 -4.49 -18.03 9.49
CA ALA A 255 -4.70 -16.73 8.84
C ALA A 255 -3.87 -15.59 9.49
N THR A 256 -3.20 -15.89 10.60
CA THR A 256 -2.19 -15.03 11.27
C THR A 256 -1.01 -14.65 10.35
N PHE A 257 -0.90 -15.24 9.15
CA PHE A 257 0.10 -14.86 8.14
C PHE A 257 -0.44 -13.91 7.07
N THR A 258 -1.76 -13.73 6.98
CA THR A 258 -2.41 -13.05 5.86
C THR A 258 -2.27 -11.55 5.89
N PHE A 259 -2.44 -10.94 7.06
CA PHE A 259 -2.34 -9.50 7.22
C PHE A 259 -1.16 -9.14 8.10
N HIS A 260 -0.42 -8.13 7.66
CA HIS A 260 0.75 -7.65 8.37
C HIS A 260 0.94 -6.16 8.07
N VAL A 261 1.64 -5.50 8.97
CA VAL A 261 2.23 -4.18 8.70
C VAL A 261 3.67 -4.35 8.28
N SER A 262 4.05 -3.74 7.18
CA SER A 262 5.43 -3.56 6.73
C SER A 262 5.77 -2.06 6.68
N THR A 263 7.03 -1.75 6.44
CA THR A 263 7.49 -0.37 6.26
C THR A 263 7.95 -0.14 4.83
N ARG A 264 8.19 1.13 4.49
CA ARG A 264 8.81 1.55 3.23
C ARG A 264 10.09 0.79 2.89
N LEU A 265 10.83 0.34 3.90
CA LEU A 265 12.04 -0.48 3.69
C LEU A 265 11.73 -1.79 2.96
N HIS A 266 10.54 -2.39 3.13
CA HIS A 266 10.16 -3.58 2.37
C HIS A 266 10.18 -3.32 0.86
N MET A 267 9.55 -2.21 0.43
CA MET A 267 9.52 -1.81 -0.97
C MET A 267 10.93 -1.49 -1.49
N GLU A 268 11.77 -0.84 -0.69
CA GLU A 268 13.17 -0.58 -1.07
C GLU A 268 14.01 -1.86 -1.20
N VAL A 269 13.84 -2.81 -0.27
CA VAL A 269 14.54 -4.10 -0.27
C VAL A 269 14.17 -4.93 -1.50
N MET A 270 12.90 -4.86 -1.90
CA MET A 270 12.33 -5.64 -3.00
C MET A 270 12.26 -4.89 -4.34
N ASP A 271 12.97 -3.76 -4.46
CA ASP A 271 13.06 -2.97 -5.69
C ASP A 271 11.68 -2.55 -6.23
N GLY A 272 10.82 -2.04 -5.34
CA GLY A 272 9.48 -1.55 -5.65
C GLY A 272 8.40 -2.64 -5.80
N ILE A 273 8.72 -3.91 -5.55
CA ILE A 273 7.76 -5.02 -5.69
C ILE A 273 7.36 -5.54 -4.30
N TYR A 274 6.08 -5.45 -3.94
CA TYR A 274 5.60 -5.94 -2.64
C TYR A 274 5.63 -7.49 -2.56
N TYR A 275 5.05 -8.15 -3.55
CA TYR A 275 5.02 -9.60 -3.70
C TYR A 275 5.57 -10.03 -5.06
N PRO A 276 6.28 -11.15 -5.16
CA PRO A 276 6.58 -11.70 -6.47
C PRO A 276 5.26 -12.12 -7.15
N VAL A 277 5.12 -11.76 -8.42
CA VAL A 277 3.90 -11.97 -9.23
C VAL A 277 3.56 -13.42 -9.64
N PRO A 278 4.46 -14.42 -9.62
CA PRO A 278 4.10 -15.76 -10.13
C PRO A 278 3.16 -16.53 -9.21
N PHE A 279 2.92 -16.04 -7.99
CA PHE A 279 1.92 -16.62 -7.11
C PHE A 279 0.53 -16.34 -7.66
N LYS A 280 -0.15 -17.39 -8.12
CA LYS A 280 -1.56 -17.30 -8.49
C LYS A 280 -2.44 -17.15 -7.26
N THR A 281 -1.92 -17.48 -6.06
CA THR A 281 -2.73 -17.74 -4.87
C THR A 281 -2.10 -17.32 -3.53
N THR A 282 -2.71 -17.78 -2.43
CA THR A 282 -2.52 -17.51 -0.99
C THR A 282 -1.15 -17.86 -0.40
N HIS A 283 -0.12 -18.05 -1.23
CA HIS A 283 1.25 -18.36 -0.78
C HIS A 283 2.12 -17.13 -0.57
N ASN A 284 1.61 -15.95 -0.88
CA ASN A 284 2.23 -14.64 -0.60
C ASN A 284 2.46 -14.44 0.91
N ASP A 285 1.48 -14.81 1.73
CA ASP A 285 1.52 -14.78 3.20
C ASP A 285 2.71 -15.60 3.73
N TYR A 286 2.85 -16.80 3.18
CA TYR A 286 3.92 -17.72 3.52
C TYR A 286 5.27 -17.22 3.01
N TRP A 287 5.32 -16.68 1.79
CA TRP A 287 6.55 -16.14 1.20
C TRP A 287 7.14 -15.03 2.06
N ILE A 288 6.36 -13.98 2.39
CA ILE A 288 6.90 -12.80 3.08
C ILE A 288 7.33 -13.15 4.51
N TYR A 289 6.54 -13.99 5.19
CA TYR A 289 6.91 -14.56 6.47
C TYR A 289 8.25 -15.30 6.38
N ARG A 290 8.42 -16.22 5.42
CA ARG A 290 9.64 -17.02 5.28
C ARG A 290 10.86 -16.23 4.83
N VAL A 291 10.66 -15.14 4.09
CA VAL A 291 11.74 -14.19 3.77
C VAL A 291 12.26 -13.58 5.07
N TYR A 292 11.42 -12.88 5.83
CA TYR A 292 11.86 -12.15 7.03
C TYR A 292 12.22 -13.04 8.22
N PHE A 293 11.68 -14.26 8.29
CA PHE A 293 12.02 -15.26 9.30
C PHE A 293 13.52 -15.59 9.35
N ALA A 294 14.22 -15.54 8.21
CA ALA A 294 15.67 -15.81 8.18
C ALA A 294 16.50 -14.81 8.99
N TRP A 295 15.94 -13.64 9.30
CA TRP A 295 16.56 -12.60 10.13
C TRP A 295 15.81 -12.35 11.44
N LYS A 296 14.85 -13.22 11.81
CA LYS A 296 13.94 -13.02 12.95
C LYS A 296 13.20 -11.67 12.90
N ALA A 297 12.96 -11.15 11.70
CA ALA A 297 12.34 -9.86 11.45
C ALA A 297 10.82 -9.98 11.21
N ASP A 298 10.25 -11.17 11.39
CA ASP A 298 8.83 -11.50 11.29
C ASP A 298 8.12 -11.34 12.65
N GLY A 299 7.98 -10.09 13.11
CA GLY A 299 7.32 -9.81 14.38
C GLY A 299 5.92 -10.41 14.45
N TYR A 300 5.57 -10.97 15.62
CA TYR A 300 4.20 -11.35 15.94
C TYR A 300 3.74 -10.55 17.15
N GLU A 301 2.57 -9.93 17.05
CA GLU A 301 1.93 -9.16 18.11
C GLU A 301 0.53 -9.75 18.38
N PRO A 302 0.41 -10.78 19.23
CA PRO A 302 -0.84 -11.49 19.48
C PRO A 302 -1.88 -10.65 20.22
N SER A 303 -1.48 -9.54 20.85
CA SER A 303 -2.41 -8.62 21.52
C SER A 303 -3.24 -7.82 20.52
N ILE A 304 -2.73 -7.63 19.30
CA ILE A 304 -3.49 -7.04 18.20
C ILE A 304 -4.34 -8.14 17.57
N ARG A 305 -5.66 -7.98 17.69
CA ARG A 305 -6.67 -8.91 17.21
C ARG A 305 -7.44 -8.28 16.06
N MET A 306 -7.63 -9.06 15.03
CA MET A 306 -8.50 -8.75 13.90
C MET A 306 -9.25 -10.00 13.49
N ARG A 307 -10.27 -9.82 12.66
CA ARG A 307 -11.05 -10.92 12.12
C ARG A 307 -11.26 -10.71 10.65
N ASN A 308 -10.74 -11.64 9.85
CA ASN A 308 -11.02 -11.72 8.44
C ASN A 308 -12.37 -12.41 8.17
N ARG A 309 -12.88 -12.27 6.94
CA ARG A 309 -14.13 -12.89 6.49
C ARG A 309 -15.30 -12.63 7.42
N MET A 310 -15.43 -11.38 7.84
CA MET A 310 -16.59 -10.94 8.59
C MET A 310 -17.81 -11.07 7.68
N LEU A 311 -18.64 -12.09 7.93
CA LEU A 311 -19.86 -12.29 7.18
C LEU A 311 -20.82 -11.14 7.41
N ALA A 312 -21.60 -10.82 6.37
CA ALA A 312 -22.57 -9.74 6.44
C ALA A 312 -23.62 -9.91 7.55
N SER A 313 -23.86 -11.14 8.02
CA SER A 313 -24.79 -11.47 9.10
C SER A 313 -24.26 -11.19 10.51
N ILE A 314 -23.02 -10.72 10.69
CA ILE A 314 -22.51 -10.34 12.00
C ILE A 314 -22.88 -8.87 12.26
N ASN A 315 -23.79 -8.66 13.21
CA ASN A 315 -24.13 -7.32 13.70
C ASN A 315 -22.89 -6.63 14.28
N ALA A 316 -22.83 -5.30 14.21
CA ALA A 316 -21.72 -4.48 14.72
C ALA A 316 -21.37 -4.75 16.20
N SER A 317 -22.26 -5.41 16.96
CA SER A 317 -22.04 -5.88 18.33
C SER A 317 -21.11 -7.09 18.47
N GLY A 318 -20.64 -7.71 17.37
CA GLY A 318 -19.64 -8.78 17.43
C GLY A 318 -20.13 -10.12 17.98
N THR A 319 -21.43 -10.31 18.18
CA THR A 319 -21.99 -11.62 18.54
C THR A 319 -21.95 -12.52 17.32
N ALA A 320 -21.01 -13.47 17.33
CA ALA A 320 -20.82 -14.46 16.28
C ALA A 320 -22.05 -15.36 16.16
N GLY A 321 -22.90 -15.10 15.17
CA GLY A 321 -23.74 -16.16 14.62
C GLY A 321 -22.81 -17.26 14.09
N ALA A 322 -23.16 -18.53 14.33
CA ALA A 322 -22.38 -19.65 13.81
C ALA A 322 -22.12 -19.45 12.31
N ASP A 323 -20.87 -19.60 11.89
CA ASP A 323 -20.45 -19.51 10.49
C ASP A 323 -21.02 -20.72 9.74
N THR A 324 -22.25 -20.59 9.23
CA THR A 324 -22.99 -21.68 8.59
C THR A 324 -22.74 -21.79 7.09
N ARG A 325 -21.93 -20.90 6.50
CA ARG A 325 -21.52 -21.08 5.11
C ARG A 325 -20.44 -22.16 5.11
N SER A 326 -20.71 -23.28 4.46
CA SER A 326 -19.67 -24.23 4.05
C SER A 326 -18.52 -23.40 3.49
N ILE A 327 -17.31 -23.55 4.06
CA ILE A 327 -16.10 -22.89 3.58
C ILE A 327 -16.13 -23.06 2.06
N SER A 328 -16.43 -21.97 1.33
CA SER A 328 -16.49 -22.03 -0.13
C SER A 328 -15.17 -22.66 -0.56
N GLU A 329 -15.21 -23.63 -1.48
CA GLU A 329 -13.99 -24.24 -2.03
C GLU A 329 -12.95 -23.16 -2.25
N ALA A 330 -11.69 -23.44 -1.87
CA ALA A 330 -10.62 -22.47 -1.95
C ALA A 330 -10.70 -21.81 -3.34
N ARG A 331 -10.98 -20.48 -3.39
CA ARG A 331 -11.16 -19.73 -4.65
C ARG A 331 -9.92 -19.80 -5.57
N TYR A 332 -8.83 -20.36 -5.05
CA TYR A 332 -7.49 -20.28 -5.58
C TYR A 332 -6.84 -21.67 -5.52
N LYS A 333 -6.34 -22.17 -6.66
CA LYS A 333 -5.55 -23.40 -6.74
C LYS A 333 -4.12 -23.15 -6.28
N TYR A 334 -3.76 -23.66 -5.11
CA TYR A 334 -2.42 -23.51 -4.51
C TYR A 334 -1.29 -23.73 -5.51
N ASP A 335 -0.31 -22.82 -5.51
CA ASP A 335 0.89 -22.93 -6.34
C ASP A 335 1.73 -24.15 -5.94
N ASN A 336 2.57 -24.65 -6.85
CA ASN A 336 3.47 -25.76 -6.54
C ASN A 336 4.48 -25.33 -5.44
N LYS A 337 4.54 -26.07 -4.34
CA LYS A 337 5.43 -25.78 -3.20
C LYS A 337 6.90 -25.57 -3.61
N SER A 338 7.39 -26.25 -4.65
CA SER A 338 8.76 -26.08 -5.12
C SER A 338 9.00 -24.68 -5.70
N GLU A 339 8.01 -24.09 -6.37
CA GLU A 339 8.10 -22.73 -6.91
C GLU A 339 8.14 -21.70 -5.79
N VAL A 340 7.35 -21.90 -4.73
CA VAL A 340 7.35 -21.01 -3.55
C VAL A 340 8.74 -20.89 -2.92
N TRP A 341 9.47 -22.01 -2.79
CA TRP A 341 10.80 -21.98 -2.19
C TRP A 341 11.83 -21.23 -3.03
N HIS A 342 11.77 -21.35 -4.36
CA HIS A 342 12.59 -20.54 -5.26
C HIS A 342 12.41 -19.03 -5.00
N TRP A 343 11.15 -18.57 -4.88
CA TRP A 343 10.85 -17.16 -4.63
C TRP A 343 11.22 -16.70 -3.23
N ILE A 344 11.14 -17.57 -2.22
CA ILE A 344 11.64 -17.28 -0.87
C ILE A 344 13.15 -17.07 -0.92
N LEU A 345 13.91 -17.95 -1.58
CA LEU A 345 15.37 -17.81 -1.70
C LEU A 345 15.74 -16.53 -2.46
N LYS A 346 15.00 -16.17 -3.52
CA LYS A 346 15.20 -14.92 -4.25
C LYS A 346 14.95 -13.69 -3.37
N GLY A 347 13.84 -13.66 -2.62
CA GLY A 347 13.54 -12.59 -1.68
C GLY A 347 14.58 -12.48 -0.57
N ARG A 348 15.10 -13.61 -0.09
CA ARG A 348 16.22 -13.62 0.86
C ARG A 348 17.51 -13.05 0.25
N GLY A 349 17.82 -13.40 -1.00
CA GLY A 349 18.94 -12.82 -1.73
C GLY A 349 18.83 -11.29 -1.85
N ALA A 350 17.63 -10.77 -2.11
CA ALA A 350 17.36 -9.33 -2.15
C ALA A 350 17.63 -8.65 -0.79
N VAL A 351 17.14 -9.25 0.31
CA VAL A 351 17.44 -8.78 1.67
C VAL A 351 18.94 -8.78 1.95
N THR A 352 19.65 -9.87 1.67
CA THR A 352 21.11 -9.96 1.89
C THR A 352 21.86 -8.88 1.11
N LYS A 353 21.50 -8.69 -0.17
CA LYS A 353 22.09 -7.65 -1.03
C LYS A 353 21.82 -6.25 -0.47
N TRP A 354 20.58 -5.99 -0.04
CA TRP A 354 20.19 -4.70 0.53
C TRP A 354 20.96 -4.42 1.82
N LEU A 355 21.02 -5.39 2.75
CA LEU A 355 21.77 -5.27 4.00
C LEU A 355 23.26 -5.00 3.73
N ALA A 356 23.89 -5.75 2.81
CA ALA A 356 25.30 -5.56 2.47
C ALA A 356 25.59 -4.16 1.88
N SER A 357 24.64 -3.61 1.12
CA SER A 357 24.81 -2.31 0.46
C SER A 357 24.48 -1.11 1.36
N ASN A 358 23.67 -1.30 2.41
CA ASN A 358 23.10 -0.21 3.21
C ASN A 358 23.53 -0.23 4.70
N HIS A 359 24.35 -1.19 5.14
CA HIS A 359 24.75 -1.34 6.56
C HIS A 359 25.46 -0.12 7.17
N ARG A 360 25.99 0.80 6.35
CA ARG A 360 26.81 1.94 6.82
C ARG A 360 26.27 3.32 6.49
N SER A 361 25.19 3.42 5.71
CA SER A 361 24.75 4.70 5.12
C SER A 361 23.31 5.06 5.44
N ARG A 362 22.59 4.22 6.20
CA ARG A 362 21.18 4.46 6.50
C ARG A 362 20.97 4.60 8.01
N PRO A 363 20.30 5.69 8.45
CA PRO A 363 20.08 6.00 9.87
C PRO A 363 19.22 4.95 10.60
N PHE A 364 18.48 4.12 9.86
CA PHE A 364 17.65 3.06 10.43
C PHE A 364 18.44 1.81 10.83
N CYS A 365 19.65 1.63 10.28
CA CYS A 365 20.51 0.46 10.48
C CYS A 365 21.82 0.80 11.20
N ASP A 366 21.86 1.93 11.93
CA ASP A 366 23.07 2.30 12.65
C ASP A 366 23.35 1.31 13.79
N PRO A 367 24.61 0.84 13.94
CA PRO A 367 25.00 0.19 15.16
C PRO A 367 24.72 1.19 16.27
N VAL A 368 23.75 0.88 17.13
CA VAL A 368 23.52 1.63 18.38
C VAL A 368 24.89 1.91 18.91
N HIS A 369 25.32 3.17 18.87
CA HIS A 369 26.63 3.57 19.37
C HIS A 369 26.59 3.15 20.82
N GLY A 370 27.12 1.95 21.08
CA GLY A 370 27.19 1.38 22.40
C GLY A 370 27.94 2.43 23.15
N GLY A 371 27.21 3.15 24.00
CA GLY A 371 27.78 4.24 24.78
C GLY A 371 28.99 3.63 25.41
N THR A 372 30.17 3.97 24.89
CA THR A 372 31.41 3.77 25.61
C THR A 372 31.14 4.57 26.85
N ALA A 373 30.78 3.84 27.92
CA ALA A 373 30.70 4.38 29.24
C ALA A 373 32.01 5.16 29.38
N GLN A 374 31.92 6.48 29.38
CA GLN A 374 33.01 7.31 29.81
C GLN A 374 33.22 6.87 31.26
N ARG A 375 34.10 5.88 31.45
CA ARG A 375 34.75 5.60 32.72
C ARG A 375 35.44 6.91 33.03
N SER A 376 34.75 7.75 33.80
CA SER A 376 35.39 8.85 34.49
C SER A 376 36.44 8.17 35.37
N SER A 377 37.70 8.23 34.92
CA SER A 377 38.84 7.98 35.76
C SER A 377 38.85 9.08 36.80
N LYS A 378 38.02 8.91 37.84
CA LYS A 378 38.11 9.70 39.06
C LYS A 378 39.45 9.30 39.68
N LYS A 379 40.48 10.08 39.36
CA LYS A 379 41.77 10.06 40.07
C LYS A 379 41.42 10.17 41.55
N ARG A 380 41.66 9.08 42.28
CA ARG A 380 41.82 9.10 43.74
C ARG A 380 43.14 9.84 43.97
N SER A 381 43.05 11.13 44.29
CA SER A 381 44.16 11.82 44.94
C SER A 381 44.15 11.39 46.40
N GLU A 382 45.25 10.77 46.80
CA GLU A 382 45.66 10.63 48.20
C GLU A 382 45.82 12.02 48.83
N ALA A 383 45.25 12.21 50.01
CA ALA A 383 45.69 13.09 51.09
C ALA A 383 44.92 12.70 52.35
#